data_AF-A0A6G8FVI8-F1
#
_entry.id   AF-A0A6G8FVI8-F1
#
_cell.length_a   1.000
_cell.length_b   1.000
_cell.length_c   1.000
_cell.angle_alpha   90.00
_cell.angle_beta   90.00
_cell.angle_gamma   90.00
#
_symmetry.space_group_name_H-M   'P 1'
#
loop_
_entity.id
_entity.type
_entity.pdbx_description
1 polymer ?
#
loop_
_entity_poly.entity_id
_entity_poly.type
_entity_poly.pdbx_seq_one_letter_code
_entity_poly.pdbx_strand_id
1 'polypeptide(L)'
;MSPRIVGFAPAAWLVAFVAWVLDPAKRKAFYGLLAALGTLLVVAGVRTDSWVTGWVGVVAAALDLVALVLGTWKARRIEVKVLYAAQLALLAALKLVGVLTDGQASYLGDLGNQALAIVPMLILFWRTDTKTPTGEPLLEYRARHGLRAAPEV
;
A
#
# COMPACT_ATOMS: atom_id res chain seq x y z
N MET A 1 -34.86 16.73 9.77
CA MET A 1 -34.41 15.66 8.84
C MET A 1 -32.91 15.52 8.97
N SER A 2 -32.44 14.47 9.67
CA SER A 2 -31.01 14.24 9.88
C SER A 2 -30.46 13.43 8.68
N PRO A 3 -29.38 13.88 8.01
CA PRO A 3 -28.78 13.13 6.92
C PRO A 3 -28.12 11.86 7.48
N ARG A 4 -28.66 10.70 7.10
CA ARG A 4 -27.98 9.42 7.31
C ARG A 4 -26.70 9.42 6.49
N ILE A 5 -25.55 9.56 7.17
CA ILE A 5 -24.25 9.26 6.58
C ILE A 5 -24.29 7.77 6.23
N VAL A 6 -24.43 7.48 4.95
CA VAL A 6 -24.32 6.12 4.42
C VAL A 6 -22.87 5.70 4.61
N GLY A 7 -22.59 4.99 5.70
CA GLY A 7 -21.28 4.39 5.95
C GLY A 7 -20.94 3.50 4.77
N PHE A 8 -19.88 3.86 4.03
CA PHE A 8 -19.36 3.05 2.95
C PHE A 8 -18.73 1.81 3.57
N ALA A 9 -19.53 0.75 3.77
CA ALA A 9 -19.01 -0.54 4.20
C ALA A 9 -18.05 -1.02 3.11
N PRO A 10 -16.74 -1.15 3.39
CA PRO A 10 -15.81 -1.65 2.38
C PRO A 10 -16.29 -3.03 1.96
N ALA A 11 -16.35 -3.25 0.65
CA ALA A 11 -16.81 -4.52 0.12
C ALA A 11 -16.02 -5.67 0.75
N ALA A 12 -16.69 -6.78 1.09
CA ALA A 12 -16.10 -7.88 1.85
C ALA A 12 -14.81 -8.43 1.21
N TRP A 13 -14.71 -8.37 -0.12
CA TRP A 13 -13.52 -8.75 -0.87
C TRP A 13 -12.30 -7.88 -0.55
N LEU A 14 -12.50 -6.59 -0.27
CA LEU A 14 -11.41 -5.65 0.04
C LEU A 14 -10.85 -5.90 1.43
N VAL A 15 -11.71 -6.21 2.40
CA VAL A 15 -11.29 -6.60 3.76
C VAL A 15 -10.52 -7.92 3.73
N ALA A 16 -11.03 -8.92 3.00
CA ALA A 16 -10.36 -10.21 2.82
C ALA A 16 -9.00 -10.04 2.12
N PHE A 17 -8.93 -9.19 1.09
CA PHE A 17 -7.70 -8.89 0.37
C PHE A 17 -6.67 -8.21 1.27
N VAL A 18 -7.04 -7.18 2.03
CA VAL A 18 -6.12 -6.50 2.97
C VAL A 18 -5.59 -7.48 4.02
N ALA A 19 -6.46 -8.31 4.58
CA ALA A 19 -6.06 -9.33 5.55
C ALA A 19 -5.11 -10.38 4.94
N TRP A 20 -5.34 -10.76 3.69
CA TRP A 20 -4.47 -11.68 2.95
C TRP A 20 -3.11 -11.05 2.63
N VAL A 21 -3.09 -9.82 2.12
CA VAL A 21 -1.85 -9.11 1.76
C VAL A 21 -0.97 -8.90 2.98
N LEU A 22 -1.56 -8.59 4.15
CA LEU A 22 -0.79 -8.34 5.37
C LEU A 22 -0.20 -9.61 6.01
N ASP A 23 -0.60 -10.80 5.57
CA ASP A 23 -0.10 -12.08 6.08
C ASP A 23 1.18 -12.51 5.32
N PRO A 24 2.36 -12.48 5.98
CA PRO A 24 3.63 -12.79 5.31
C PRO A 24 3.70 -14.24 4.83
N ALA A 25 3.05 -15.18 5.52
CA ALA A 25 3.07 -16.60 5.16
C ALA A 25 2.31 -16.81 3.84
N LYS A 26 1.17 -16.15 3.68
CA LYS A 26 0.37 -16.20 2.45
C LYS A 26 1.08 -15.56 1.27
N ARG A 27 1.73 -14.40 1.47
CA ARG A 27 2.57 -13.78 0.42
C ARG A 27 3.72 -14.68 0.00
N LYS A 28 4.44 -15.28 0.94
CA LYS A 28 5.54 -16.22 0.65
C LYS A 28 5.06 -17.43 -0.15
N ALA A 29 3.91 -18.02 0.23
CA ALA A 29 3.31 -19.12 -0.51
C ALA A 29 2.94 -18.71 -1.94
N PHE A 30 2.39 -17.51 -2.12
CA PHE A 30 2.06 -16.97 -3.43
C PHE A 30 3.31 -16.75 -4.30
N TYR A 31 4.39 -16.19 -3.74
CA TYR A 31 5.66 -16.06 -4.45
C TYR A 31 6.23 -17.42 -4.86
N GLY A 32 6.14 -18.42 -3.98
CA GLY A 32 6.55 -19.80 -4.30
C GLY A 32 5.71 -20.41 -5.42
N LEU A 33 4.40 -20.18 -5.43
CA LEU A 33 3.50 -20.65 -6.49
C LEU A 33 3.83 -19.97 -7.83
N LEU A 34 4.06 -18.66 -7.84
CA LEU A 34 4.46 -17.92 -9.04
C LEU A 34 5.80 -18.42 -9.58
N ALA A 35 6.77 -18.67 -8.71
CA ALA A 35 8.05 -19.24 -9.10
C ALA A 35 7.87 -20.63 -9.73
N ALA A 36 7.08 -21.51 -9.11
CA ALA A 36 6.81 -22.85 -9.63
C ALA A 36 6.10 -22.83 -10.99
N LEU A 37 5.06 -22.01 -11.15
CA LEU A 37 4.38 -21.82 -12.43
C LEU A 37 5.33 -21.23 -13.49
N GLY A 38 6.17 -20.28 -13.10
CA GLY A 38 7.20 -19.72 -13.94
C GLY A 38 8.18 -20.77 -14.45
N THR A 39 8.71 -21.61 -13.55
CA THR A 39 9.59 -22.72 -13.91
C THR A 39 8.90 -23.68 -14.88
N LEU A 40 7.62 -24.01 -14.67
CA LEU A 40 6.86 -24.88 -15.58
C LEU A 40 6.75 -24.27 -16.99
N LEU A 41 6.50 -22.97 -17.10
CA LEU A 41 6.43 -22.29 -18.40
C LEU A 41 7.76 -22.30 -19.15
N VAL A 42 8.88 -22.17 -18.44
CA VAL A 42 10.23 -22.24 -19.01
C VAL A 42 10.56 -23.67 -19.44
N VAL A 43 10.32 -24.65 -18.57
CA VAL A 43 10.59 -26.08 -18.86
C VAL A 43 9.73 -26.58 -20.03
N ALA A 44 8.48 -26.12 -20.13
CA ALA A 44 7.60 -26.43 -21.25
C ALA A 44 7.96 -25.69 -22.56
N GLY A 45 8.98 -24.82 -22.54
CA GLY A 45 9.42 -24.05 -23.72
C GLY A 45 8.43 -22.98 -24.17
N VAL A 46 7.42 -22.64 -23.36
CA VAL A 46 6.38 -21.66 -23.72
C VAL A 46 6.92 -20.23 -23.66
N ARG A 47 7.82 -19.96 -22.70
CA ARG A 47 8.43 -18.64 -22.48
C ARG A 47 9.89 -18.77 -22.07
N THR A 48 10.66 -17.68 -22.23
CA THR A 48 12.06 -17.61 -21.78
C THR A 48 12.15 -17.33 -20.28
N ASP A 49 13.25 -17.78 -19.67
CA ASP A 49 13.56 -17.51 -18.26
C ASP A 49 13.59 -16.01 -17.93
N SER A 50 14.18 -15.20 -18.83
CA SER A 50 14.22 -13.74 -18.70
C SER A 50 12.83 -13.10 -18.66
N TRP A 51 11.87 -13.62 -19.42
CA TRP A 51 10.52 -13.10 -19.46
C TRP A 51 9.78 -13.43 -18.15
N VAL A 52 9.89 -14.67 -17.69
CA VAL A 52 9.24 -15.14 -16.45
C VAL A 52 9.79 -14.41 -15.23
N THR A 53 11.12 -14.36 -15.08
CA THR A 53 11.78 -13.70 -13.95
C THR A 53 11.44 -12.21 -13.87
N GLY A 54 11.36 -11.54 -15.03
CA GLY A 54 10.90 -10.16 -15.11
C GLY A 54 9.49 -9.96 -14.55
N TRP A 55 8.52 -10.77 -14.99
CA TRP A 55 7.14 -10.65 -14.51
C TRP A 55 6.97 -11.04 -13.04
N VAL A 56 7.68 -12.07 -12.57
CA VAL A 56 7.71 -12.43 -11.15
C VAL A 56 8.24 -11.26 -10.31
N GLY A 57 9.29 -10.59 -10.78
CA GLY A 57 9.85 -9.40 -10.14
C GLY A 57 8.84 -8.24 -10.07
N VAL A 58 8.09 -7.98 -11.15
CA VAL A 58 7.03 -6.96 -11.17
C VAL A 58 5.94 -7.28 -10.15
N VAL A 59 5.44 -8.51 -10.13
CA VAL A 59 4.37 -8.91 -9.21
C VAL A 59 4.82 -8.85 -7.76
N ALA A 60 6.05 -9.28 -7.47
CA ALA A 60 6.64 -9.17 -6.13
C ALA A 60 6.76 -7.71 -5.68
N ALA A 61 7.34 -6.84 -6.53
CA ALA A 61 7.47 -5.42 -6.23
C ALA A 61 6.11 -4.73 -6.01
N ALA A 62 5.10 -5.08 -6.81
CA ALA A 62 3.75 -4.53 -6.67
C ALA A 62 3.09 -4.96 -5.35
N LEU A 63 3.19 -6.25 -4.99
CA LEU A 63 2.63 -6.77 -3.75
C LEU A 63 3.34 -6.21 -2.52
N ASP A 64 4.67 -6.05 -2.57
CA ASP A 64 5.44 -5.45 -1.49
C ASP A 64 5.09 -3.97 -1.31
N LEU A 65 4.89 -3.21 -2.39
CA LEU A 65 4.43 -1.83 -2.33
C LEU A 65 3.04 -1.73 -1.66
N VAL A 66 2.08 -2.56 -2.09
CA VAL A 66 0.74 -2.59 -1.48
C VAL A 66 0.80 -2.99 -0.01
N ALA A 67 1.59 -4.01 0.32
CA ALA A 67 1.82 -4.44 1.69
C ALA A 67 2.42 -3.32 2.56
N LEU A 68 3.37 -2.55 2.02
CA LEU A 68 4.00 -1.46 2.72
C LEU A 68 3.02 -0.31 2.97
N VAL A 69 2.20 0.06 1.98
CA VAL A 69 1.15 1.07 2.12
C VAL A 69 0.13 0.65 3.18
N LEU A 70 -0.36 -0.60 3.12
CA LEU A 70 -1.31 -1.12 4.11
C LEU A 70 -0.68 -1.24 5.50
N GLY A 71 0.59 -1.64 5.58
CA GLY A 71 1.36 -1.73 6.82
C GLY A 71 1.56 -0.36 7.47
N THR A 72 1.96 0.65 6.69
CA THR A 72 2.10 2.03 7.16
C THR A 72 0.75 2.62 7.60
N TRP A 73 -0.34 2.32 6.88
CA TRP A 73 -1.67 2.77 7.26
C TRP A 73 -2.13 2.15 8.59
N LYS A 74 -1.92 0.83 8.78
CA LYS A 74 -2.23 0.12 10.02
C LYS A 74 -1.35 0.56 11.19
N ALA A 75 -0.06 0.78 10.95
CA ALA A 75 0.90 1.19 11.99
C ALA A 75 0.81 2.68 12.35
N ARG A 76 0.09 3.50 11.57
CA ARG A 76 0.05 4.97 11.66
C ARG A 76 1.44 5.63 11.70
N ARG A 77 2.46 4.93 11.19
CA ARG A 77 3.84 5.41 11.06
C ARG A 77 4.17 5.31 9.59
N ILE A 78 4.44 6.45 8.94
CA ILE A 78 4.78 6.48 7.53
C ILE A 78 6.27 6.74 7.39
N GLU A 79 6.98 5.72 6.92
CA GLU A 79 8.36 5.86 6.46
C GLU A 79 8.35 6.17 4.97
N VAL A 80 8.20 7.45 4.66
CA VAL A 80 8.11 7.97 3.28
C VAL A 80 9.27 7.46 2.42
N LYS A 81 10.49 7.36 2.98
CA LYS A 81 11.67 6.81 2.30
C LYS A 81 11.46 5.38 1.75
N VAL A 82 10.78 4.52 2.52
CA VAL A 82 10.54 3.13 2.12
C VAL A 82 9.47 3.05 1.04
N LEU A 83 8.46 3.92 1.08
CA LEU A 83 7.46 4.06 0.02
C LEU A 83 8.09 4.52 -1.31
N TYR A 84 9.00 5.51 -1.27
CA TYR A 84 9.76 5.93 -2.45
C TYR A 84 10.61 4.79 -3.01
N ALA A 85 11.34 4.06 -2.16
CA ALA A 85 12.17 2.94 -2.60
C ALA A 85 11.33 1.83 -3.25
N ALA A 86 10.17 1.49 -2.68
CA ALA A 86 9.27 0.49 -3.24
C ALA A 86 8.65 0.94 -4.57
N GLN A 87 8.27 2.22 -4.70
CA GLN A 87 7.79 2.79 -5.97
C GLN A 87 8.86 2.71 -7.06
N LEU A 88 10.10 3.12 -6.75
CA LEU A 88 11.22 3.05 -7.69
C LEU A 88 11.52 1.61 -8.11
N ALA A 89 11.48 0.66 -7.16
CA ALA A 89 11.65 -0.76 -7.46
C ALA A 89 10.58 -1.28 -8.43
N LEU A 90 9.31 -0.90 -8.24
CA LEU A 90 8.22 -1.27 -9.14
C LEU A 90 8.41 -0.67 -10.55
N LEU A 91 8.75 0.61 -10.64
CA LEU A 91 8.99 1.27 -11.94
C LEU A 91 10.20 0.66 -12.67
N ALA A 92 11.27 0.35 -11.94
CA ALA A 92 12.44 -0.34 -12.48
C ALA A 92 12.09 -1.74 -12.99
N ALA A 93 11.28 -2.51 -12.24
CA ALA A 93 10.81 -3.82 -12.66
C ALA A 93 9.94 -3.74 -13.93
N LEU A 94 9.01 -2.78 -13.99
CA LEU A 94 8.15 -2.57 -15.17
C LEU A 94 8.95 -2.18 -16.42
N LYS A 95 10.00 -1.37 -16.23
CA LYS A 95 10.96 -1.03 -17.29
C LYS A 95 11.74 -2.27 -17.75
N LEU A 96 12.23 -3.09 -16.83
CA LEU A 96 12.98 -4.31 -17.16
C LEU A 96 12.16 -5.31 -17.99
N VAL A 97 10.84 -5.38 -17.75
CA VAL A 97 9.91 -6.25 -18.52
C VAL A 97 9.50 -5.61 -19.86
N GLY A 98 9.91 -4.36 -20.12
CA GLY A 98 9.58 -3.63 -21.35
C GLY A 98 8.13 -3.12 -21.38
N VAL A 99 7.45 -3.09 -20.23
CA VAL A 99 6.09 -2.52 -20.11
C VAL A 99 6.13 -1.00 -20.18
N LEU A 100 7.20 -0.41 -19.65
CA LEU A 100 7.44 1.04 -19.67
C LEU A 100 8.67 1.37 -20.49
N THR A 101 8.56 2.41 -21.31
CA THR A 101 9.70 3.09 -21.93
C THR A 101 10.39 4.03 -20.94
N ASP A 102 11.62 4.45 -21.23
CA ASP A 102 12.40 5.35 -20.37
C ASP A 102 11.66 6.66 -20.04
N GLY A 103 10.97 7.24 -21.03
CA GLY A 103 10.17 8.44 -20.84
C GLY A 103 8.96 8.22 -19.94
N GLN A 104 8.28 7.07 -20.05
CA GLN A 104 7.10 6.75 -19.24
C GLN A 104 7.48 6.43 -17.78
N ALA A 105 8.59 5.72 -17.56
CA ALA A 105 9.08 5.42 -16.21
C ALA A 105 9.45 6.70 -15.46
N SER A 106 10.08 7.66 -16.14
CA SER A 106 10.44 8.96 -15.57
C SER A 106 9.20 9.78 -15.23
N TYR A 107 8.24 9.88 -16.16
CA TYR A 107 6.97 10.57 -15.95
C TYR A 107 6.14 9.98 -14.79
N LEU A 108 6.02 8.66 -14.72
CA LEU A 108 5.32 7.98 -13.62
C LEU A 108 6.07 8.11 -12.29
N GLY A 109 7.40 8.14 -12.34
CA GLY A 109 8.25 8.47 -11.20
C GLY A 109 7.90 9.84 -10.64
N ASP A 110 7.88 10.87 -11.49
CA ASP A 110 7.56 12.25 -11.10
C ASP A 110 6.15 12.38 -10.54
N LEU A 111 5.16 11.74 -11.18
CA LEU A 111 3.77 11.72 -10.70
C LEU A 111 3.65 11.08 -9.32
N GLY A 112 4.28 9.93 -9.10
CA GLY A 112 4.22 9.28 -7.79
C GLY A 112 5.02 10.05 -6.74
N ASN A 113 6.13 10.71 -7.12
CA ASN A 113 6.89 11.57 -6.21
C ASN A 113 6.05 12.78 -5.77
N GLN A 114 5.27 13.39 -6.68
CA GLN A 114 4.33 14.46 -6.35
C GLN A 114 3.20 13.95 -5.44
N ALA A 115 2.65 12.76 -5.71
CA ALA A 115 1.63 12.17 -4.86
C ALA A 115 2.14 11.87 -3.44
N LEU A 116 3.34 11.29 -3.32
CA LEU A 116 3.98 11.02 -2.03
C LEU A 116 4.35 12.29 -1.27
N ALA A 117 4.63 13.40 -1.95
CA ALA A 117 4.86 14.69 -1.30
C ALA A 117 3.59 15.24 -0.61
N ILE A 118 2.39 14.86 -1.07
CA ILE A 118 1.11 15.28 -0.48
C ILE A 118 0.71 14.39 0.71
N VAL A 119 1.24 13.16 0.78
CA VAL A 119 0.90 12.18 1.83
C VAL A 119 1.08 12.73 3.26
N PRO A 120 2.18 13.41 3.63
CA PRO A 120 2.33 14.01 4.97
C PRO A 120 1.22 15.00 5.32
N MET A 121 0.79 15.83 4.36
CA MET A 121 -0.29 16.80 4.57
C MET A 121 -1.65 16.10 4.77
N LEU A 122 -1.93 15.04 4.02
CA LEU A 122 -3.16 14.26 4.19
C LEU A 122 -3.21 13.55 5.54
N ILE A 123 -2.07 13.04 6.02
CA ILE A 123 -1.96 12.45 7.36
C ILE A 123 -2.21 13.50 8.43
N LEU A 124 -1.56 14.67 8.32
CA LEU A 124 -1.77 15.77 9.26
C LEU A 124 -3.24 16.16 9.28
N PHE A 125 -3.85 16.37 8.11
CA PHE A 125 -5.29 16.64 7.99
C PHE A 125 -6.15 15.59 8.70
N TRP A 126 -5.85 14.29 8.53
CA TRP A 126 -6.59 13.20 9.17
C TRP A 126 -6.32 13.02 10.67
N ARG A 127 -5.11 13.35 11.14
CA ARG A 127 -4.78 13.32 12.57
C ARG A 127 -5.25 14.58 13.29
N THR A 128 -5.47 15.67 12.57
CA THR A 128 -5.93 16.91 13.15
C THR A 128 -7.40 16.83 13.50
N ASP A 129 -7.69 16.68 14.80
CA ASP A 129 -9.05 16.69 15.31
C ASP A 129 -9.43 18.11 15.72
N THR A 130 -10.41 18.70 15.03
CA THR A 130 -10.88 20.07 15.32
C THR A 130 -11.62 20.17 16.65
N LYS A 131 -11.93 19.04 17.30
CA LYS A 131 -12.60 18.98 18.61
C LYS A 131 -11.63 19.07 19.78
N THR A 132 -10.32 19.02 19.55
CA THR A 132 -9.30 19.21 20.58
C THR A 132 -8.59 20.56 20.39
N PRO A 133 -8.34 21.34 21.45
CA PRO A 133 -7.65 22.64 21.33
C PRO A 133 -6.24 22.51 20.74
N THR A 134 -5.61 21.35 20.93
CA THR A 134 -4.25 21.03 20.47
C THR A 134 -4.22 20.43 19.06
N GLY A 135 -5.37 20.14 18.45
CA GLY A 135 -5.46 19.52 17.13
C GLY A 135 -4.91 18.10 17.08
N GLU A 136 -4.80 17.42 18.21
CA GLU A 136 -4.38 16.01 18.25
C GLU A 136 -5.61 15.07 18.26
N PRO A 137 -5.47 13.80 17.83
CA PRO A 137 -6.59 12.87 17.77
C PRO A 137 -7.31 12.78 19.12
N LEU A 138 -8.66 12.85 19.14
CA LEU A 138 -9.47 12.91 20.37
C LEU A 138 -9.12 11.83 21.41
N LEU A 139 -8.80 10.62 20.95
CA LEU A 139 -8.39 9.50 21.81
C LEU A 139 -7.07 9.76 22.52
N GLU A 140 -6.11 10.38 21.85
CA GLU A 140 -4.79 10.72 22.40
C GLU A 140 -4.89 11.92 23.37
N TYR A 141 -5.72 12.92 23.03
CA TYR A 141 -6.03 14.05 23.90
C TYR A 141 -6.72 13.60 25.20
N ARG A 142 -7.78 12.78 25.10
CA ARG A 142 -8.51 12.26 26.26
C ARG A 142 -7.61 11.42 27.18
N ALA A 143 -6.75 10.59 26.59
CA ALA A 143 -5.79 9.77 27.34
C ALA A 143 -4.76 10.61 28.10
N ARG A 144 -4.24 11.69 27.49
CA ARG A 144 -3.28 12.60 28.14
C ARG A 144 -3.90 13.50 29.21
N HIS A 145 -5.16 13.87 29.04
CA HIS A 145 -5.86 14.80 29.93
C HIS A 145 -6.84 14.11 30.91
N GLY A 146 -6.82 12.78 31.00
CA GLY A 146 -7.61 12.02 31.97
C GLY A 146 -9.14 12.07 31.78
N LEU A 147 -9.61 12.48 30.59
CA LEU A 147 -11.03 12.61 30.29
C LEU A 147 -11.60 11.23 29.90
N ARG A 148 -12.36 10.59 30.81
CA ARG A 148 -13.12 9.38 30.48
C ARG A 148 -14.11 9.67 29.35
N ALA A 149 -14.33 8.70 28.46
CA ALA A 149 -15.32 8.81 27.39
C ALA A 149 -16.68 9.19 27.99
N ALA A 150 -17.23 10.33 27.55
CA ALA A 150 -18.61 10.68 27.89
C ALA A 150 -19.52 9.54 27.39
N PRO A 151 -20.51 9.10 28.19
CA PRO A 151 -21.48 8.12 27.72
C PRO A 151 -22.17 8.69 26.47
N GLU A 152 -22.18 7.89 25.39
CA GLU A 152 -22.95 8.22 24.19
C GLU A 152 -24.43 8.27 24.57
N VAL A 153 -25.07 9.43 24.32
CA VAL A 153 -26.52 9.62 24.39
C VAL A 153 -27.06 9.66 22.97
#